data_AF-A0A2K8U3Z6-F1
#
_entry.id   AF-A0A2K8U3Z6-F1
#
_cell.length_a   1.000
_cell.length_b   1.000
_cell.length_c   1.000
_cell.angle_alpha   90.00
_cell.angle_beta   90.00
_cell.angle_gamma   90.00
#
_symmetry.space_group_name_H-M   'P 1'
#
loop_
_entity.id
_entity.type
_entity.pdbx_description
1 polymer ?
#
loop_
_entity_poly.entity_id
_entity_poly.type
_entity_poly.pdbx_seq_one_letter_code
_entity_poly.pdbx_strand_id
1 'polypeptide(L)'
;MTITLPDKLSPTRFPNMSLQLAAILGFVLERQFTTPALAELVVTPDGHVLARPKGEPGPLAHIAAEADLRANLRRLGMAAGLDDAEWSEYAGLVSQRLGIDLQGGREGGTGSV
;
A
#
# COMPACT_ATOMS: atom_id res chain seq x y z
N MET A 1 14.12 -19.69 9.84
CA MET A 1 13.80 -18.73 8.76
C MET A 1 13.10 -17.55 9.40
N THR A 2 13.66 -16.35 9.30
CA THR A 2 13.00 -15.12 9.74
C THR A 2 11.98 -14.72 8.66
N ILE A 3 10.73 -14.48 9.04
CA ILE A 3 9.69 -14.00 8.11
C ILE A 3 10.00 -12.54 7.80
N THR A 4 10.06 -12.16 6.52
CA THR A 4 10.32 -10.78 6.11
C THR A 4 9.02 -9.97 5.96
N LEU A 5 9.13 -8.64 5.89
CA LEU A 5 7.97 -7.76 5.68
C LEU A 5 7.17 -8.12 4.40
N PRO A 6 7.80 -8.35 3.22
CA PRO A 6 7.07 -8.83 2.03
C PRO A 6 6.38 -10.19 2.23
N ASP A 7 6.98 -11.11 3.00
CA ASP A 7 6.34 -12.39 3.29
C ASP A 7 5.09 -12.19 4.16
N LYS A 8 5.16 -11.29 5.14
CA LYS A 8 4.01 -10.97 6.00
C LYS A 8 2.87 -10.31 5.22
N LEU A 9 3.20 -9.45 4.26
CA LEU A 9 2.24 -8.69 3.46
C LEU A 9 1.79 -9.42 2.18
N SER A 10 2.37 -10.58 1.88
CA SER A 10 2.09 -11.34 0.66
C SER A 10 0.57 -11.55 0.43
N PRO A 11 0.04 -11.27 -0.78
CA PRO A 11 -1.37 -11.47 -1.09
C PRO A 11 -1.86 -12.91 -0.87
N THR A 12 -0.98 -13.90 -0.92
CA THR A 12 -1.32 -15.31 -0.62
C THR A 12 -1.82 -15.52 0.81
N ARG A 13 -1.52 -14.61 1.75
CA ARG A 13 -2.04 -14.63 3.13
C ARG A 13 -3.40 -13.95 3.26
N PHE A 14 -3.87 -13.25 2.22
CA PHE A 14 -5.08 -12.44 2.23
C PHE A 14 -5.96 -12.78 1.02
N PRO A 15 -6.73 -13.87 1.07
CA PRO A 15 -7.48 -14.38 -0.10
C PRO A 15 -8.53 -13.41 -0.64
N ASN A 16 -8.97 -12.43 0.18
CA ASN A 16 -9.91 -11.39 -0.22
C ASN A 16 -9.22 -10.09 -0.69
N MET A 17 -7.90 -10.06 -0.79
CA MET A 17 -7.16 -8.91 -1.31
C MET A 17 -7.45 -8.75 -2.81
N SER A 18 -7.84 -7.54 -3.23
CA SER A 18 -8.04 -7.27 -4.65
C SER A 18 -6.72 -7.33 -5.42
N LEU A 19 -6.76 -7.78 -6.67
CA LEU A 19 -5.58 -7.79 -7.56
C LEU A 19 -4.98 -6.40 -7.70
N GLN A 20 -5.80 -5.36 -7.68
CA GLN A 20 -5.34 -3.97 -7.72
C GLN A 20 -4.51 -3.61 -6.49
N LEU A 21 -4.96 -3.93 -5.27
CA LEU A 21 -4.19 -3.67 -4.06
C LEU A 21 -2.91 -4.50 -4.02
N ALA A 22 -2.96 -5.76 -4.48
CA ALA A 22 -1.79 -6.61 -4.61
C ALA A 22 -0.74 -6.02 -5.58
N ALA A 23 -1.18 -5.44 -6.71
CA ALA A 23 -0.30 -4.79 -7.68
C ALA A 23 0.35 -3.52 -7.11
N ILE A 24 -0.43 -2.69 -6.41
CA ILE A 24 0.07 -1.48 -5.72
C ILE A 24 1.08 -1.87 -4.63
N LEU A 25 0.76 -2.87 -3.82
CA LEU A 25 1.65 -3.37 -2.78
C LEU A 25 2.97 -3.88 -3.39
N GLY A 26 2.88 -4.56 -4.53
CA GLY A 26 4.06 -5.00 -5.25
C GLY A 26 4.94 -3.85 -5.72
N PHE A 27 4.34 -2.75 -6.19
CA PHE A 27 5.07 -1.53 -6.53
C PHE A 27 5.76 -0.88 -5.31
N VAL A 28 5.08 -0.85 -4.15
CA VAL A 28 5.62 -0.29 -2.91
C VAL A 28 6.79 -1.11 -2.38
N LEU A 29 6.66 -2.44 -2.37
CA LEU A 29 7.65 -3.36 -1.80
C LEU A 29 8.73 -3.81 -2.80
N GLU A 30 8.76 -3.24 -4.01
CA GLU A 30 9.63 -3.67 -5.11
C GLU A 30 9.56 -5.19 -5.39
N ARG A 31 8.37 -5.75 -5.26
CA ARG A 31 8.12 -7.19 -5.39
C ARG A 31 6.99 -7.44 -6.37
N GLN A 32 7.16 -8.40 -7.27
CA GLN A 32 6.07 -8.76 -8.17
C GLN A 32 5.12 -9.75 -7.50
N PHE A 33 3.88 -9.32 -7.23
CA PHE A 33 2.80 -10.20 -6.78
C PHE A 33 1.75 -10.50 -7.85
N THR A 34 1.66 -9.65 -8.88
CA THR A 34 0.68 -9.77 -9.98
C THR A 34 1.37 -9.74 -11.33
N THR A 35 0.67 -10.25 -12.35
CA THR A 35 1.06 -10.10 -13.75
C THR A 35 -0.13 -9.53 -14.53
N PRO A 36 0.00 -8.35 -15.15
CA PRO A 36 1.19 -7.49 -15.16
C PRO A 36 1.49 -6.86 -13.79
N ALA A 37 2.77 -6.50 -13.57
CA ALA A 37 3.17 -5.60 -12.49
C ALA A 37 2.91 -4.15 -12.90
N LEU A 38 2.87 -3.22 -11.94
CA LEU A 38 2.83 -1.79 -12.27
C LEU A 38 4.23 -1.29 -12.65
N ALA A 39 4.32 -0.53 -13.74
CA ALA A 39 5.54 0.17 -14.13
C ALA A 39 5.61 1.57 -13.51
N GLU A 40 4.46 2.20 -13.32
CA GLU A 40 4.35 3.57 -12.80
C GLU A 40 3.07 3.69 -11.99
N LEU A 41 3.15 4.45 -10.90
CA LEU A 41 2.04 4.79 -10.02
C LEU A 41 2.27 6.20 -9.49
N VAL A 42 1.27 7.06 -9.60
CA VAL A 42 1.28 8.43 -9.08
C VAL A 42 0.02 8.66 -8.26
N VAL A 43 0.18 9.31 -7.11
CA VAL A 43 -0.92 9.88 -6.34
C VAL A 43 -0.98 11.37 -6.65
N THR A 44 -2.12 11.85 -7.13
CA THR A 44 -2.30 13.25 -7.52
C THR A 44 -2.74 14.10 -6.32
N PRO A 45 -2.48 15.42 -6.34
CA PRO A 45 -2.87 16.31 -5.23
C PRO A 45 -4.37 16.37 -4.92
N ASP A 46 -5.22 16.07 -5.91
CA ASP A 46 -6.68 15.97 -5.77
C ASP A 46 -7.15 14.59 -5.29
N GLY A 47 -6.23 13.71 -4.90
CA GLY A 47 -6.53 12.45 -4.21
C GLY A 47 -6.85 11.28 -5.14
N HIS A 48 -6.42 11.33 -6.41
CA HIS A 48 -6.57 10.23 -7.34
C HIS A 48 -5.28 9.39 -7.43
N VAL A 49 -5.44 8.08 -7.54
CA VAL A 49 -4.34 7.14 -7.77
C VAL A 49 -4.38 6.74 -9.23
N LEU A 50 -3.34 7.13 -9.96
CA LEU A 50 -3.16 6.80 -11.37
C LEU A 50 -2.03 5.78 -11.50
N ALA A 51 -2.19 4.79 -12.38
CA ALA A 51 -1.15 3.79 -12.61
C ALA A 51 -1.11 3.31 -14.06
N ARG A 52 0.02 2.71 -14.42
CA ARG A 52 0.19 2.03 -15.70
C ARG A 52 0.85 0.67 -15.51
N PRO A 53 0.25 -0.41 -16.05
CA PRO A 53 0.88 -1.72 -16.08
C PRO A 53 2.15 -1.75 -16.93
N LYS A 54 3.09 -2.61 -16.54
CA LYS A 54 4.32 -2.85 -17.30
C LYS A 54 4.01 -3.53 -18.63
N GLY A 55 4.53 -2.95 -19.72
CA GLY A 55 4.35 -3.45 -21.08
C GLY A 55 3.14 -2.88 -21.82
N GLU A 56 2.30 -2.09 -21.14
CA GLU A 56 1.17 -1.39 -21.78
C GLU A 56 1.59 0.04 -22.17
N PRO A 57 1.57 0.39 -23.47
CA PRO A 57 1.78 1.77 -23.90
C PRO A 57 0.53 2.60 -23.63
N GLY A 58 0.70 3.83 -23.15
CA GLY A 58 -0.44 4.73 -22.92
C GLY A 58 -0.26 5.66 -21.72
N PRO A 59 -1.26 6.53 -21.47
CA PRO A 59 -1.32 7.38 -20.28
C PRO A 59 -1.57 6.55 -19.01
N LEU A 60 -1.37 7.16 -17.84
CA LEU A 60 -1.78 6.58 -16.57
C LEU A 60 -3.31 6.51 -16.51
N ALA A 61 -3.85 5.39 -16.02
CA ALA A 61 -5.28 5.19 -15.80
C ALA A 61 -5.62 5.39 -14.33
N HIS A 62 -6.80 5.95 -14.05
CA HIS A 62 -7.33 6.03 -12.70
C HIS A 62 -7.69 4.63 -12.17
N ILE A 63 -7.13 4.27 -11.01
CA ILE A 63 -7.36 2.95 -10.38
C ILE A 63 -8.02 3.04 -9.01
N ALA A 64 -7.80 4.11 -8.23
CA ALA A 64 -8.37 4.25 -6.89
C ALA A 64 -8.43 5.71 -6.42
N ALA A 65 -9.21 5.97 -5.38
CA ALA A 65 -9.04 7.16 -4.55
C ALA A 65 -7.93 6.93 -3.51
N GLU A 66 -7.14 7.97 -3.21
CA GLU A 66 -6.07 7.93 -2.23
C GLU A 66 -6.59 7.57 -0.83
N ALA A 67 -7.75 8.11 -0.45
CA ALA A 67 -8.34 7.84 0.86
C ALA A 67 -8.65 6.35 1.06
N ASP A 68 -9.21 5.69 0.04
CA ASP A 68 -9.51 4.26 0.06
C ASP A 68 -8.21 3.44 0.08
N LEU A 69 -7.22 3.83 -0.73
CA LEU A 69 -5.92 3.18 -0.75
C LEU A 69 -5.23 3.27 0.62
N ARG A 70 -5.18 4.46 1.23
CA ARG A 70 -4.62 4.68 2.56
C ARG A 70 -5.30 3.80 3.60
N ALA A 71 -6.63 3.77 3.59
CA ALA A 71 -7.39 2.94 4.54
C ALA A 71 -7.11 1.44 4.35
N ASN A 72 -7.00 0.97 3.11
CA ASN A 72 -6.68 -0.42 2.80
C ASN A 72 -5.26 -0.81 3.20
N LEU A 73 -4.26 0.05 2.96
CA LEU A 73 -2.87 -0.16 3.36
C LEU A 73 -2.74 -0.24 4.89
N ARG A 74 -3.43 0.64 5.63
CA ARG A 74 -3.46 0.57 7.11
C ARG A 74 -4.08 -0.73 7.60
N ARG A 75 -5.26 -1.10 7.06
CA ARG A 75 -5.93 -2.36 7.42
C ARG A 75 -5.06 -3.57 7.14
N LEU A 76 -4.34 -3.57 6.02
CA LEU A 76 -3.42 -4.64 5.67
C LEU A 76 -2.29 -4.78 6.69
N GLY A 77 -1.61 -3.69 7.05
CA GLY A 77 -0.54 -3.74 8.05
C GLY A 77 -1.02 -4.26 9.40
N MET A 78 -2.21 -3.84 9.86
CA MET A 78 -2.83 -4.37 11.08
C MET A 78 -3.16 -5.86 10.96
N ALA A 79 -3.77 -6.28 9.84
CA ALA A 79 -4.14 -7.68 9.60
C ALA A 79 -2.92 -8.60 9.43
N ALA A 80 -1.80 -8.07 8.93
CA ALA A 80 -0.53 -8.78 8.83
C ALA A 80 0.15 -9.01 10.18
N GLY A 81 -0.31 -8.31 11.24
CA GLY A 81 0.30 -8.34 12.56
C GLY A 81 1.72 -7.77 12.54
N LEU A 82 1.91 -6.64 11.84
CA LEU A 82 3.19 -5.95 11.86
C LEU A 82 3.48 -5.43 13.27
N ASP A 83 4.69 -5.66 13.76
CA ASP A 83 5.17 -5.00 14.97
C ASP A 83 5.54 -3.52 14.70
N ASP A 84 5.99 -2.79 15.72
CA ASP A 84 6.32 -1.37 15.60
C ASP A 84 7.45 -1.10 14.59
N ALA A 85 8.45 -1.97 14.52
CA ALA A 85 9.58 -1.81 13.61
C ALA A 85 9.16 -2.07 12.16
N GLU A 86 8.42 -3.16 11.95
CA GLU A 86 7.86 -3.53 10.65
C GLU A 86 6.83 -2.51 10.15
N TRP A 87 6.00 -1.97 11.05
CA TRP A 87 5.07 -0.90 10.73
C TRP A 87 5.80 0.38 10.32
N SER A 88 6.86 0.75 11.05
CA SER A 88 7.69 1.90 10.69
C SER A 88 8.35 1.73 9.33
N GLU A 89 8.89 0.55 9.03
CA GLU A 89 9.45 0.22 7.72
C GLU A 89 8.39 0.30 6.62
N TYR A 90 7.24 -0.34 6.83
CA TYR A 90 6.13 -0.34 5.89
C TYR A 90 5.58 1.06 5.60
N ALA A 91 5.35 1.86 6.64
CA ALA A 91 4.89 3.24 6.52
C ALA A 91 5.93 4.11 5.79
N GLY A 92 7.21 3.90 6.06
CA GLY A 92 8.32 4.57 5.36
C GLY A 92 8.30 4.27 3.86
N LEU A 93 8.17 3.01 3.47
CA LEU A 93 8.08 2.60 2.06
C LEU A 93 6.84 3.20 1.37
N VAL A 94 5.68 3.16 2.03
CA VAL A 94 4.44 3.75 1.49
C VAL A 94 4.58 5.26 1.30
N SER A 95 5.13 5.97 2.28
CA SER A 95 5.39 7.41 2.17
C SER A 95 6.40 7.72 1.07
N GLN A 96 7.49 6.95 0.97
CA GLN A 96 8.52 7.17 -0.04
C GLN A 96 8.00 6.94 -1.46
N ARG A 97 7.17 5.91 -1.65
CA ARG A 97 6.69 5.47 -2.96
C ARG A 97 5.46 6.20 -3.44
N LEU A 98 4.55 6.52 -2.52
CA LEU A 98 3.22 7.00 -2.84
C LEU A 98 2.95 8.41 -2.29
N GLY A 99 3.80 8.94 -1.40
CA GLY A 99 3.53 10.20 -0.69
C GLY A 99 2.39 10.09 0.34
N ILE A 100 1.94 8.88 0.66
CA ILE A 100 0.82 8.64 1.59
C ILE A 100 1.37 8.44 3.00
N ASP A 101 0.88 9.24 3.97
CA ASP A 101 1.19 9.02 5.38
C ASP A 101 0.25 8.01 6.05
N LEU A 102 0.83 6.93 6.58
CA LEU A 102 0.10 5.92 7.34
C LEU A 102 0.06 6.20 8.85
N GLN A 103 0.86 7.15 9.37
CA GLN A 103 1.02 7.39 10.80
C GLN A 103 -0.06 8.29 11.42
N GLY A 104 -0.73 9.14 10.62
CA GLY A 104 -1.84 9.99 11.08
C GLY A 104 -3.08 9.20 11.52
N GLY A 105 -3.11 8.71 12.77
CA GLY A 105 -4.22 7.94 13.34
C GLY A 105 -4.11 7.57 14.82
N ARG A 106 -3.19 8.14 15.60
CA ARG A 106 -3.16 8.05 17.08
C ARG A 106 -3.50 9.39 17.77
N GLU A 107 -4.26 10.26 17.10
CA GLU A 107 -4.82 11.45 17.74
C GLU A 107 -6.31 11.24 17.99
N GLY A 108 -6.68 11.12 19.27
CA GLY A 108 -8.07 10.94 19.71
C GLY A 108 -8.26 9.98 20.89
N GLY A 109 -7.44 10.11 21.93
CA GLY A 109 -7.55 9.29 23.14
C GLY A 109 -6.96 9.91 24.40
N THR A 110 -6.91 11.25 24.47
CA THR A 110 -6.63 11.97 25.71
C THR A 110 -7.47 13.24 25.73
N GLY A 111 -8.50 13.26 26.58
CA GLY A 111 -9.21 14.48 26.95
C GLY A 111 -10.72 14.33 27.04
N SER A 112 -11.22 14.53 28.27
CA SER A 112 -12.62 14.63 28.73
C SER A 112 -13.15 13.32 29.32
N VAL A 113 -13.45 13.19 30.63
CA VAL A 113 -13.68 14.15 31.73
C VAL A 113 -13.12 13.62 33.04
#